data_AF-A0A1A7XBT4-F1
#
_entry.id   AF-A0A1A7XBT4-F1
#
_cell.length_a   1.000
_cell.length_b   1.000
_cell.length_c   1.000
_cell.angle_alpha   90.00
_cell.angle_beta   90.00
_cell.angle_gamma   90.00
#
_symmetry.space_group_name_H-M   'P 1'
#
loop_
_entity.id
_entity.type
_entity.pdbx_description
1 polymer ?
#
loop_
_entity_poly.entity_id
_entity_poly.type
_entity_poly.pdbx_seq_one_letter_code
_entity_poly.pdbx_strand_id
1 'polypeptide(L)'
;MISKVKNAMSNLVGGMMPHGHHHHNNHHSGGGQTCGQDSLPPRFPYGRPDFLDLTPELLQYSTEHASRPVLALKRGSRLPWQTGYAEVINAGKSMLNEDQASCEKLFVKKPSGKHRNSTLVDDNGDGTGIPLQFWGVFDGHAGSGAAIMASKLLHRLIRDGLGEICHLLENPSSAPPICLAKNGSPYQAEAKKGATQEAEDPDAVCDSSVRFHMEKVVSLESLIMGVIETAFKQMDDLIEKEKTSYAISGGCCALAVIHLMGKLYVANSGDSRAIIIRNNEVIAMTNEFTPESERQRLQYLGFLRPELLGNEFTHIEFPRRIQHSELGKKMLYRDHTMTGWAYKTIVEDDLKFPLIYGEGKK
;
A
#
# COMPACT_ATOMS: atom_id res chain seq x y z
N MET A 1 0.83 6.04 47.02
CA MET A 1 -0.41 6.85 46.94
C MET A 1 -0.17 7.97 45.94
N ILE A 2 -0.59 7.75 44.69
CA ILE A 2 -1.76 8.37 44.02
C ILE A 2 -1.43 9.73 43.37
N SER A 3 -1.29 9.62 42.04
CA SER A 3 -1.57 10.52 40.92
C SER A 3 -1.54 12.05 41.09
N LYS A 4 -0.83 12.71 40.18
CA LYS A 4 -1.28 13.98 39.59
C LYS A 4 -1.59 13.77 38.11
N VAL A 5 -2.87 13.56 37.83
CA VAL A 5 -3.47 13.69 36.50
C VAL A 5 -3.55 15.19 36.19
N LYS A 6 -3.07 15.63 35.03
CA LYS A 6 -3.37 16.96 34.46
C LYS A 6 -4.43 16.77 33.37
N ASN A 7 -5.64 17.25 33.64
CA ASN A 7 -6.65 17.47 32.62
C ASN A 7 -6.25 18.69 31.78
N ALA A 8 -6.19 18.53 30.46
CA ALA A 8 -6.19 19.63 29.52
C ALA A 8 -7.65 19.95 29.17
N MET A 9 -8.16 21.08 29.65
CA MET A 9 -9.35 21.70 29.09
C MET A 9 -8.93 22.49 27.86
N SER A 10 -9.41 22.09 26.68
CA SER A 10 -9.37 22.92 25.48
C SER A 10 -10.65 23.75 25.44
N ASN A 11 -10.50 25.07 25.55
CA ASN A 11 -11.61 25.99 25.35
C ASN A 11 -11.99 26.03 23.86
N LEU A 12 -13.28 25.79 23.65
CA LEU A 12 -14.03 25.98 22.43
C LEU A 12 -14.07 27.47 22.05
N VAL A 13 -13.49 27.85 20.91
CA VAL A 13 -13.91 29.03 20.14
C VAL A 13 -13.91 28.64 18.67
N GLY A 14 -15.11 28.58 18.10
CA GLY A 14 -15.33 28.40 16.67
C GLY A 14 -14.87 29.61 15.86
N GLY A 15 -14.44 29.37 14.63
CA GLY A 15 -14.01 30.41 13.72
C GLY A 15 -13.78 29.87 12.30
N MET A 16 -14.82 30.03 11.48
CA MET A 16 -14.87 30.27 10.04
C MET A 16 -13.61 30.01 9.18
N MET A 17 -13.82 29.22 8.12
CA MET A 17 -12.98 29.14 6.91
C MET A 17 -12.74 30.53 6.30
N PRO A 18 -11.53 30.87 5.81
CA PRO A 18 -11.36 31.96 4.87
C PRO A 18 -11.07 31.44 3.46
N HIS A 19 -11.99 31.77 2.54
CA HIS A 19 -11.70 31.94 1.12
C HIS A 19 -10.77 33.15 0.91
N GLY A 20 -9.90 33.09 -0.09
CA GLY A 20 -8.91 34.14 -0.38
C GLY A 20 -9.47 35.39 -1.07
N HIS A 21 -8.87 36.57 -0.80
CA HIS A 21 -8.06 37.36 -1.75
C HIS A 21 -7.59 38.72 -1.16
N HIS A 22 -6.35 39.09 -1.55
CA HIS A 22 -5.72 40.42 -1.72
C HIS A 22 -5.34 41.38 -0.55
N HIS A 23 -4.01 41.58 -0.47
CA HIS A 23 -3.18 42.77 -0.15
C HIS A 23 -3.35 43.57 1.16
N HIS A 24 -2.31 43.58 2.02
CA HIS A 24 -1.27 44.64 2.03
C HIS A 24 -0.07 44.30 2.96
N ASN A 25 1.11 44.79 2.57
CA ASN A 25 2.44 44.72 3.19
C ASN A 25 2.53 44.76 4.72
N ASN A 26 3.45 43.95 5.29
CA ASN A 26 4.59 44.52 6.02
C ASN A 26 5.80 43.56 6.05
N HIS A 27 6.99 44.14 5.86
CA HIS A 27 8.31 43.48 5.91
C HIS A 27 8.63 42.89 7.29
N HIS A 28 9.21 41.68 7.34
CA HIS A 28 10.46 41.42 8.07
C HIS A 28 11.11 40.09 7.66
N SER A 29 12.43 40.15 7.64
CA SER A 29 13.38 39.25 6.98
C SER A 29 13.84 38.12 7.90
N GLY A 30 13.99 36.90 7.38
CA GLY A 30 14.66 35.81 8.08
C GLY A 30 14.66 34.53 7.22
N GLY A 31 15.81 34.21 6.63
CA GLY A 31 15.95 33.11 5.67
C GLY A 31 15.85 31.72 6.27
N GLY A 32 15.07 30.87 5.62
CA GLY A 32 15.06 29.42 5.76
C GLY A 32 14.32 28.86 4.54
N GLN A 33 15.04 28.17 3.65
CA GLN A 33 14.47 27.51 2.47
C GLN A 33 13.56 26.35 2.91
N THR A 34 12.26 26.62 3.02
CA THR A 34 11.19 25.60 2.98
C THR A 34 10.19 26.04 1.92
N CYS A 35 10.61 26.03 0.66
CA CYS A 35 9.73 26.27 -0.47
C CYS A 35 9.21 24.90 -0.96
N GLY A 36 7.88 24.69 -0.97
CA GLY A 36 7.32 23.83 -2.02
C GLY A 36 6.07 23.00 -1.75
N GLN A 37 5.57 22.80 -0.53
CA GLN A 37 4.32 22.01 -0.34
C GLN A 37 3.07 22.85 -0.07
N ASP A 38 3.17 23.94 0.70
CA ASP A 38 2.00 24.78 1.04
C ASP A 38 1.44 25.60 -0.12
N SER A 39 2.13 25.64 -1.27
CA SER A 39 1.72 26.39 -2.46
C SER A 39 1.18 25.53 -3.60
N LEU A 40 1.33 24.19 -3.54
CA LEU A 40 0.87 23.32 -4.62
C LEU A 40 -0.63 23.04 -4.48
N PRO A 41 -1.38 22.98 -5.59
CA PRO A 41 -2.78 22.59 -5.52
C PRO A 41 -2.91 21.11 -5.09
N PRO A 42 -3.99 20.73 -4.39
CA PRO A 42 -4.24 19.32 -4.12
C PRO A 42 -4.48 18.56 -5.42
N ARG A 43 -3.97 17.33 -5.52
CA ARG A 43 -4.17 16.48 -6.72
C ARG A 43 -5.64 16.14 -6.94
N PHE A 44 -6.35 15.91 -5.84
CA PHE A 44 -7.79 15.71 -5.75
C PHE A 44 -8.30 16.51 -4.55
N PRO A 45 -9.45 17.19 -4.64
CA PRO A 45 -10.03 17.88 -3.50
C PRO A 45 -10.38 16.88 -2.40
N TYR A 46 -10.38 17.35 -1.14
CA TYR A 46 -10.90 16.55 -0.05
C TYR A 46 -12.37 16.21 -0.28
N GLY A 47 -12.72 14.96 -0.06
CA GLY A 47 -14.08 14.44 -0.16
C GLY A 47 -14.18 13.11 0.56
N ARG A 48 -15.39 12.56 0.63
CA ARG A 48 -15.63 11.19 1.09
C ARG A 48 -15.87 10.28 -0.13
N PRO A 49 -15.92 8.96 0.01
CA PRO A 49 -16.16 8.06 -1.13
C PRO A 49 -17.33 8.52 -2.00
N ASP A 50 -17.12 8.64 -3.31
CA ASP A 50 -18.06 9.30 -4.24
C ASP A 50 -19.46 8.67 -4.18
N PHE A 51 -19.54 7.36 -3.94
CA PHE A 51 -20.80 6.61 -3.84
C PHE A 51 -21.64 6.98 -2.60
N LEU A 52 -21.11 7.73 -1.64
CA LEU A 52 -21.90 8.32 -0.55
C LEU A 52 -22.75 9.49 -1.03
N ASP A 53 -22.34 10.15 -2.13
CA ASP A 53 -23.07 11.25 -2.77
C ASP A 53 -23.49 12.34 -1.77
N LEU A 54 -22.52 12.78 -0.95
CA LEU A 54 -22.73 13.75 0.12
C LEU A 54 -22.89 15.16 -0.46
N THR A 55 -23.85 15.91 0.07
CA THR A 55 -23.93 17.36 -0.16
C THR A 55 -22.82 18.07 0.63
N PRO A 56 -22.46 19.33 0.29
CA PRO A 56 -21.49 20.11 1.06
C PRO A 56 -21.82 20.19 2.56
N GLU A 57 -23.11 20.27 2.91
CA GLU A 57 -23.57 20.32 4.31
C GLU A 57 -23.32 18.98 5.02
N LEU A 58 -23.60 17.86 4.36
CA LEU A 58 -23.34 16.53 4.92
C LEU A 58 -21.84 16.23 5.00
N LEU A 59 -21.04 16.72 4.04
CA LEU A 59 -19.60 16.66 4.10
C LEU A 59 -19.06 17.45 5.30
N GLN A 60 -19.57 18.67 5.54
CA GLN A 60 -19.20 19.43 6.72
C GLN A 60 -19.60 18.71 8.01
N TYR A 61 -20.82 18.16 8.06
CA TYR A 61 -21.32 17.39 9.21
C TYR A 61 -20.49 16.14 9.49
N SER A 62 -19.92 15.50 8.46
CA SER A 62 -19.05 14.32 8.60
C SER A 62 -17.78 14.56 9.42
N THR A 63 -17.39 15.82 9.62
CA THR A 63 -16.21 16.21 10.38
C THR A 63 -16.51 16.43 11.87
N GLU A 64 -17.76 16.27 12.31
CA GLU A 64 -18.17 16.52 13.69
C GLU A 64 -17.69 15.44 14.67
N HIS A 65 -16.67 15.75 15.48
CA HIS A 65 -16.08 14.84 16.45
C HIS A 65 -16.95 14.59 17.69
N ALA A 66 -17.88 15.47 18.03
CA ALA A 66 -18.74 15.26 19.20
C ALA A 66 -19.83 14.22 18.91
N SER A 67 -20.52 14.36 17.78
CA SER A 67 -21.62 13.48 17.40
C SER A 67 -21.17 12.24 16.62
N ARG A 68 -20.01 12.29 15.95
CA ARG A 68 -19.42 11.20 15.16
C ARG A 68 -20.47 10.50 14.29
N PRO A 69 -21.10 11.22 13.34
CA PRO A 69 -22.17 10.66 12.56
C PRO A 69 -21.67 9.47 11.74
N VAL A 70 -22.43 8.37 11.77
CA VAL A 70 -22.16 7.22 10.90
C VAL A 70 -22.68 7.57 9.52
N LEU A 71 -21.76 7.71 8.57
CA LEU A 71 -22.10 7.89 7.17
C LEU A 71 -22.31 6.52 6.53
N ALA A 72 -23.36 6.39 5.73
CA ALA A 72 -23.67 5.17 4.99
C ALA A 72 -24.33 5.54 3.66
N LEU A 73 -24.50 4.54 2.80
CA LEU A 73 -25.21 4.70 1.53
C LEU A 73 -26.61 5.29 1.75
N LYS A 74 -27.05 6.16 0.82
CA LYS A 74 -28.42 6.69 0.81
C LYS A 74 -29.44 5.54 0.82
N ARG A 75 -30.56 5.75 1.52
CA ARG A 75 -31.62 4.73 1.62
C ARG A 75 -32.11 4.35 0.21
N GLY A 76 -32.11 3.06 -0.09
CA GLY A 76 -32.48 2.51 -1.39
C GLY A 76 -31.29 2.28 -2.34
N SER A 77 -30.13 2.89 -2.08
CA SER A 77 -28.91 2.64 -2.83
C SER A 77 -28.23 1.34 -2.37
N ARG A 78 -27.59 0.64 -3.31
CA ARG A 78 -26.75 -0.53 -3.06
C ARG A 78 -25.50 -0.42 -3.92
N LEU A 79 -24.38 -0.83 -3.35
CA LEU A 79 -23.18 -1.05 -4.14
C LEU A 79 -23.31 -2.35 -4.94
N PRO A 80 -22.53 -2.53 -6.01
CA PRO A 80 -22.43 -3.79 -6.73
C PRO A 80 -22.32 -5.00 -5.81
N TRP A 81 -22.81 -6.15 -6.27
CA TRP A 81 -22.72 -7.41 -5.53
C TRP A 81 -23.44 -7.39 -4.16
N GLN A 82 -24.47 -6.54 -4.04
CA GLN A 82 -25.27 -6.36 -2.82
C GLN A 82 -24.43 -5.92 -1.61
N THR A 83 -23.29 -5.25 -1.84
CA THR A 83 -22.46 -4.77 -0.74
C THR A 83 -23.02 -3.48 -0.12
N GLY A 84 -22.63 -3.23 1.12
CA GLY A 84 -22.91 -2.01 1.86
C GLY A 84 -21.62 -1.29 2.24
N TYR A 85 -21.75 -0.06 2.72
CA TYR A 85 -20.63 0.71 3.25
C TYR A 85 -21.10 1.58 4.41
N ALA A 86 -20.26 1.71 5.43
CA ALA A 86 -20.42 2.67 6.48
C ALA A 86 -19.05 3.14 6.98
N GLU A 87 -18.96 4.41 7.38
CA GLU A 87 -17.76 5.01 7.95
C GLU A 87 -18.12 5.99 9.07
N VAL A 88 -17.14 6.26 9.93
CA VAL A 88 -17.25 7.26 10.99
C VAL A 88 -15.89 7.88 11.23
N ILE A 89 -15.85 9.20 11.45
CA ILE A 89 -14.60 9.87 11.83
C ILE A 89 -14.06 9.33 13.16
N ASN A 90 -12.75 9.35 13.32
CA ASN A 90 -12.10 9.00 14.58
C ASN A 90 -12.50 9.98 15.70
N ALA A 91 -12.21 9.61 16.95
CA ALA A 91 -12.59 10.38 18.14
C ALA A 91 -11.63 11.55 18.45
N GLY A 92 -11.35 12.40 17.45
CA GLY A 92 -10.57 13.64 17.62
C GLY A 92 -9.06 13.51 17.42
N LYS A 93 -8.58 12.43 16.80
CA LYS A 93 -7.16 12.26 16.45
C LYS A 93 -6.75 13.16 15.28
N SER A 94 -7.63 13.36 14.30
CA SER A 94 -7.39 14.19 13.13
C SER A 94 -8.56 15.15 12.90
N MET A 95 -8.29 16.28 12.26
CA MET A 95 -9.32 17.29 11.95
C MET A 95 -10.34 16.80 10.93
N LEU A 96 -9.90 16.00 9.96
CA LEU A 96 -10.73 15.42 8.91
C LEU A 96 -10.67 13.90 9.01
N ASN A 97 -11.68 13.21 8.48
CA ASN A 97 -11.60 11.77 8.34
C ASN A 97 -10.57 11.43 7.24
N GLU A 98 -9.50 10.72 7.59
CA GLU A 98 -8.40 10.42 6.68
C GLU A 98 -8.65 9.13 5.89
N ASP A 99 -9.57 8.29 6.38
CA ASP A 99 -10.00 7.05 5.71
C ASP A 99 -10.62 7.35 4.35
N GLN A 100 -10.52 6.41 3.41
CA GLN A 100 -11.21 6.41 2.14
C GLN A 100 -11.67 5.01 1.75
N ALA A 101 -12.57 4.95 0.79
CA ALA A 101 -13.01 3.72 0.17
C ALA A 101 -13.34 3.94 -1.30
N SER A 102 -13.31 2.86 -2.07
CA SER A 102 -13.78 2.84 -3.45
C SER A 102 -14.49 1.53 -3.75
N CYS A 103 -15.42 1.60 -4.70
CA CYS A 103 -16.22 0.46 -5.11
C CYS A 103 -16.54 0.59 -6.59
N GLU A 104 -15.80 -0.15 -7.42
CA GLU A 104 -15.79 0.06 -8.87
C GLU A 104 -16.16 -1.22 -9.61
N LYS A 105 -16.94 -1.07 -10.68
CA LYS A 105 -17.17 -2.12 -11.68
C LYS A 105 -16.46 -1.72 -12.96
N LEU A 106 -15.45 -2.49 -13.33
CA LEU A 106 -14.54 -2.23 -14.43
C LEU A 106 -14.59 -3.39 -15.43
N PHE A 107 -14.03 -3.16 -16.61
CA PHE A 107 -13.85 -4.20 -17.62
C PHE A 107 -12.40 -4.26 -18.06
N VAL A 108 -11.83 -5.46 -18.02
CA VAL A 108 -10.49 -5.73 -18.52
C VAL A 108 -10.56 -5.97 -20.02
N LYS A 109 -9.76 -5.21 -20.78
CA LYS A 109 -9.69 -5.25 -22.24
C LYS A 109 -8.23 -5.27 -22.68
N LYS A 110 -7.97 -5.79 -23.88
CA LYS A 110 -6.65 -5.69 -24.51
C LYS A 110 -6.26 -4.22 -24.70
N PRO A 111 -4.98 -3.86 -24.49
CA PRO A 111 -4.54 -2.48 -24.67
C PRO A 111 -4.74 -2.06 -26.13
N SER A 112 -5.42 -0.94 -26.36
CA SER A 112 -5.52 -0.37 -27.70
C SER A 112 -4.18 0.27 -28.06
N GLY A 113 -3.57 -0.16 -29.17
CA GLY A 113 -2.23 0.28 -29.60
C GLY A 113 -2.04 1.79 -29.82
N LYS A 114 -3.11 2.59 -29.72
CA LYS A 114 -3.07 4.05 -29.86
C LYS A 114 -2.69 4.82 -28.58
N HIS A 115 -2.61 4.18 -27.41
CA HIS A 115 -2.49 4.91 -26.12
C HIS A 115 -1.47 4.36 -25.12
N ARG A 116 -0.32 3.82 -25.57
CA ARG A 116 0.74 3.30 -24.66
C ARG A 116 1.38 4.34 -23.72
N ASN A 117 1.10 5.65 -23.89
CA ASN A 117 1.74 6.74 -23.12
C ASN A 117 0.80 7.54 -22.20
N SER A 118 -0.49 7.20 -22.11
CA SER A 118 -1.41 7.86 -21.17
C SER A 118 -1.47 7.04 -19.89
N THR A 119 -1.02 7.60 -18.76
CA THR A 119 -0.89 6.89 -17.48
C THR A 119 -2.20 6.42 -16.87
N LEU A 120 -3.36 6.89 -17.38
CA LEU A 120 -4.68 6.46 -16.94
C LEU A 120 -5.65 6.62 -18.13
N VAL A 121 -6.21 5.52 -18.64
CA VAL A 121 -7.24 5.59 -19.70
C VAL A 121 -8.62 5.57 -19.06
N ASP A 122 -9.46 6.55 -19.34
CA ASP A 122 -10.87 6.51 -18.92
C ASP A 122 -11.62 5.43 -19.72
N ASP A 123 -12.45 4.63 -19.03
CA ASP A 123 -13.23 3.58 -19.68
C ASP A 123 -14.37 4.22 -20.50
N ASN A 124 -14.50 3.85 -21.77
CA ASN A 124 -15.54 4.36 -22.67
C ASN A 124 -16.95 3.88 -22.29
N GLY A 125 -17.11 3.12 -21.19
CA GLY A 125 -18.40 2.71 -20.65
C GLY A 125 -19.20 1.75 -21.53
N ASP A 126 -18.60 1.22 -22.60
CA ASP A 126 -19.26 0.32 -23.56
C ASP A 126 -19.60 -1.07 -22.97
N GLY A 127 -19.13 -1.37 -21.75
CA GLY A 127 -19.41 -2.62 -21.04
C GLY A 127 -18.81 -3.88 -21.68
N THR A 128 -17.88 -3.73 -22.62
CA THR A 128 -17.22 -4.84 -23.30
C THR A 128 -16.01 -5.36 -22.52
N GLY A 129 -15.67 -6.64 -22.61
CA GLY A 129 -14.49 -7.22 -21.95
C GLY A 129 -14.80 -8.08 -20.72
N ILE A 130 -13.74 -8.46 -19.97
CA ILE A 130 -13.87 -9.35 -18.81
C ILE A 130 -14.26 -8.50 -17.59
N PRO A 131 -15.39 -8.79 -16.91
CA PRO A 131 -15.85 -8.00 -15.78
C PRO A 131 -14.92 -8.17 -14.58
N LEU A 132 -14.55 -7.04 -13.99
CA LEU A 132 -13.78 -6.93 -12.76
C LEU A 132 -14.56 -6.06 -11.77
N GLN A 133 -14.78 -6.57 -10.57
CA GLN A 133 -15.35 -5.80 -9.47
C GLN A 133 -14.26 -5.54 -8.43
N PHE A 134 -14.16 -4.30 -7.98
CA PHE A 134 -13.15 -3.84 -7.05
C PHE A 134 -13.80 -3.20 -5.83
N TRP A 135 -13.28 -3.49 -4.65
CA TRP A 135 -13.54 -2.76 -3.42
C TRP A 135 -12.22 -2.39 -2.77
N GLY A 136 -12.09 -1.15 -2.32
CA GLY A 136 -10.91 -0.64 -1.64
C GLY A 136 -11.28 0.03 -0.33
N VAL A 137 -10.45 -0.18 0.69
CA VAL A 137 -10.46 0.58 1.95
C VAL A 137 -9.04 1.08 2.20
N PHE A 138 -8.91 2.37 2.47
CA PHE A 138 -7.63 3.05 2.63
C PHE A 138 -7.64 3.82 3.94
N ASP A 139 -6.80 3.45 4.90
CA ASP A 139 -6.69 4.14 6.19
C ASP A 139 -5.56 5.16 6.08
N GLY A 140 -5.93 6.44 5.95
CA GLY A 140 -4.99 7.54 5.79
C GLY A 140 -4.36 7.95 7.13
N HIS A 141 -3.10 8.39 7.09
CA HIS A 141 -2.41 8.90 8.27
C HIS A 141 -1.51 10.09 7.92
N ALA A 142 -1.47 11.06 8.84
CA ALA A 142 -0.74 12.32 8.66
C ALA A 142 -1.21 13.11 7.41
N GLY A 143 -2.51 13.03 7.12
CA GLY A 143 -3.14 13.60 5.94
C GLY A 143 -3.93 12.55 5.13
N SER A 144 -4.95 13.02 4.41
CA SER A 144 -5.82 12.17 3.58
C SER A 144 -5.38 12.06 2.12
N GLY A 145 -4.33 12.78 1.70
CA GLY A 145 -3.97 12.92 0.29
C GLY A 145 -3.65 11.60 -0.39
N ALA A 146 -2.80 10.79 0.23
CA ALA A 146 -2.45 9.45 -0.27
C ALA A 146 -3.68 8.52 -0.35
N ALA A 147 -4.52 8.48 0.68
CA ALA A 147 -5.73 7.65 0.72
C ALA A 147 -6.74 8.03 -0.37
N ILE A 148 -6.94 9.34 -0.61
CA ILE A 148 -7.81 9.86 -1.69
C ILE A 148 -7.26 9.48 -3.05
N MET A 149 -5.96 9.67 -3.27
CA MET A 149 -5.32 9.33 -4.53
C MET A 149 -5.40 7.82 -4.82
N ALA A 150 -5.14 6.97 -3.82
CA ALA A 150 -5.23 5.53 -3.95
C ALA A 150 -6.67 5.07 -4.24
N SER A 151 -7.68 5.66 -3.59
CA SER A 151 -9.09 5.29 -3.82
C SER A 151 -9.55 5.61 -5.24
N LYS A 152 -9.03 6.69 -5.84
CA LYS A 152 -9.32 7.14 -7.20
C LYS A 152 -8.56 6.37 -8.29
N LEU A 153 -7.37 5.84 -8.01
CA LEU A 153 -6.44 5.39 -9.06
C LEU A 153 -6.02 3.91 -8.99
N LEU A 154 -5.96 3.29 -7.81
CA LEU A 154 -5.43 1.92 -7.66
C LEU A 154 -6.19 0.89 -8.50
N HIS A 155 -7.52 0.99 -8.53
CA HIS A 155 -8.37 0.09 -9.32
C HIS A 155 -8.11 0.20 -10.84
N ARG A 156 -7.69 1.39 -11.31
CA ARG A 156 -7.33 1.63 -12.72
C ARG A 156 -5.99 0.98 -13.06
N LEU A 157 -4.99 1.14 -12.18
CA LEU A 157 -3.68 0.49 -12.34
C LEU A 157 -3.82 -1.05 -12.39
N ILE A 158 -4.66 -1.62 -11.52
CA ILE A 158 -4.96 -3.06 -11.54
C ILE A 158 -5.64 -3.46 -12.86
N ARG A 159 -6.68 -2.74 -13.29
CA ARG A 159 -7.37 -3.00 -14.56
C ARG A 159 -6.40 -2.95 -15.74
N ASP A 160 -5.54 -1.93 -15.79
CA ASP A 160 -4.62 -1.71 -16.91
C ASP A 160 -3.55 -2.81 -16.95
N GLY A 161 -2.98 -3.19 -15.80
CA GLY A 161 -2.06 -4.33 -15.70
C GLY A 161 -2.71 -5.66 -16.10
N LEU A 162 -3.98 -5.88 -15.75
CA LEU A 162 -4.73 -7.06 -16.21
C LEU A 162 -5.03 -7.01 -17.71
N GLY A 163 -5.15 -5.81 -18.28
CA GLY A 163 -5.34 -5.59 -19.71
C GLY A 163 -4.17 -6.14 -20.53
N GLU A 164 -2.94 -5.95 -20.07
CA GLU A 164 -1.72 -6.47 -20.71
C GLU A 164 -1.74 -8.01 -20.82
N ILE A 165 -2.35 -8.69 -19.85
CA ILE A 165 -2.49 -10.17 -19.84
C ILE A 165 -3.88 -10.64 -20.26
N CYS A 166 -4.73 -9.77 -20.82
CA CYS A 166 -6.13 -10.07 -21.15
C CYS A 166 -6.28 -11.29 -22.08
N HIS A 167 -5.32 -11.51 -22.99
CA HIS A 167 -5.30 -12.66 -23.88
C HIS A 167 -5.17 -14.02 -23.16
N LEU A 168 -4.52 -14.05 -21.99
CA LEU A 168 -4.42 -15.22 -21.12
C LEU A 168 -5.68 -15.39 -20.26
N LEU A 169 -6.31 -14.28 -19.85
CA LEU A 169 -7.59 -14.31 -19.14
C LEU A 169 -8.73 -14.84 -20.03
N GLU A 170 -8.70 -14.55 -21.32
CA GLU A 170 -9.63 -15.10 -22.32
C GLU A 170 -9.39 -16.59 -22.59
N ASN A 171 -8.18 -17.09 -22.36
CA ASN A 171 -7.77 -18.48 -22.61
C ASN A 171 -7.07 -19.10 -21.38
N PRO A 172 -7.80 -19.36 -20.28
CA PRO A 172 -7.19 -19.70 -18.98
C PRO A 172 -6.42 -21.03 -18.97
N SER A 173 -6.69 -21.91 -19.93
CA SER A 173 -5.98 -23.18 -20.10
C SER A 173 -4.58 -23.04 -20.70
N SER A 174 -4.26 -21.87 -21.26
CA SER A 174 -2.93 -21.58 -21.80
C SER A 174 -1.96 -21.27 -20.67
N ALA A 175 -0.80 -21.92 -20.67
CA ALA A 175 0.29 -21.52 -19.79
C ALA A 175 0.76 -20.10 -20.14
N PRO A 176 1.07 -19.24 -19.16
CA PRO A 176 1.73 -17.97 -19.41
C PRO A 176 3.08 -18.20 -20.11
N PRO A 177 3.37 -17.51 -21.23
CA PRO A 177 4.67 -17.62 -21.87
C PRO A 177 5.77 -17.04 -20.96
N ILE A 178 6.89 -17.75 -20.82
CA ILE A 178 8.01 -17.36 -19.95
C ILE A 178 8.69 -16.08 -20.46
N CYS A 179 8.83 -15.97 -21.79
CA CYS A 179 9.43 -14.81 -22.44
C CYS A 179 8.47 -14.28 -23.51
N LEU A 180 8.39 -12.96 -23.60
CA LEU A 180 7.68 -12.27 -24.66
C LEU A 180 8.69 -11.55 -25.57
N ALA A 181 8.46 -11.61 -26.87
CA ALA A 181 9.17 -10.79 -27.84
C ALA A 181 8.72 -9.31 -27.71
N LYS A 182 9.45 -8.39 -28.33
CA LYS A 182 9.16 -6.94 -28.28
C LYS A 182 7.74 -6.57 -28.75
N ASN A 183 7.15 -7.42 -29.58
CA ASN A 183 5.78 -7.28 -30.10
C ASN A 183 4.72 -7.90 -29.17
N GLY A 184 5.10 -8.42 -27.99
CA GLY A 184 4.20 -9.05 -27.01
C GLY A 184 3.82 -10.50 -27.33
N SER A 185 4.35 -11.09 -28.41
CA SER A 185 4.12 -12.52 -28.71
C SER A 185 5.05 -13.43 -27.89
N PRO A 186 4.67 -14.69 -27.61
CA PRO A 186 5.58 -15.65 -26.99
C PRO A 186 6.92 -15.73 -27.73
N TYR A 187 8.02 -15.50 -27.02
CA TYR A 187 9.36 -15.61 -27.59
C TYR A 187 9.73 -17.10 -27.69
N GLN A 188 10.09 -17.54 -28.89
CA GLN A 188 10.73 -18.83 -29.12
C GLN A 188 12.18 -18.56 -29.49
N ALA A 189 13.13 -19.11 -28.72
CA ALA A 189 14.53 -19.10 -29.13
C ALA A 189 14.64 -19.93 -30.42
N GLU A 190 15.29 -19.39 -31.45
CA GLU A 190 15.60 -20.19 -32.63
C GLU A 190 16.50 -21.36 -32.21
N ALA A 191 15.96 -22.59 -32.27
CA ALA A 191 16.82 -23.76 -32.28
C ALA A 191 17.70 -23.61 -33.54
N LYS A 192 19.01 -23.39 -33.36
CA LYS A 192 19.97 -23.38 -34.47
C LYS A 192 19.80 -24.66 -35.29
N LYS A 193 19.05 -24.61 -36.39
CA LYS A 193 19.12 -25.60 -37.47
C LYS A 193 20.44 -25.36 -38.19
N GLY A 194 21.49 -26.00 -37.70
CA GLY A 194 22.83 -25.84 -38.28
C GLY A 194 23.95 -26.34 -37.39
N ALA A 195 23.86 -27.60 -36.97
CA ALA A 195 25.06 -28.38 -36.69
C ALA A 195 25.08 -29.52 -37.71
N THR A 196 25.79 -29.30 -38.82
CA THR A 196 26.39 -30.42 -39.54
C THR A 196 27.10 -31.30 -38.51
N GLN A 197 26.78 -32.59 -38.51
CA GLN A 197 27.53 -33.60 -37.78
C GLN A 197 28.98 -33.57 -38.27
N GLU A 198 29.85 -32.92 -37.51
CA GLU A 198 31.29 -33.18 -37.56
C GLU A 198 31.74 -33.67 -36.19
N ALA A 199 32.71 -34.59 -36.23
CA ALA A 199 32.98 -35.62 -35.25
C ALA A 199 33.19 -35.13 -33.81
N GLU A 200 32.76 -35.98 -32.88
CA GLU A 200 32.85 -35.84 -31.43
C GLU A 200 34.29 -35.60 -30.93
N ASP A 201 34.45 -34.57 -30.10
CA ASP A 201 35.59 -34.43 -29.18
C ASP A 201 35.08 -34.76 -27.76
N PRO A 202 35.52 -35.86 -27.12
CA PRO A 202 34.95 -36.34 -25.87
C PRO A 202 35.35 -35.56 -24.61
N ASP A 203 36.10 -34.46 -24.71
CA ASP A 203 36.62 -33.71 -23.54
C ASP A 203 36.15 -32.24 -23.42
N ALA A 204 35.09 -31.83 -24.11
CA ALA A 204 34.49 -30.50 -23.93
C ALA A 204 33.65 -30.41 -22.65
N VAL A 205 34.33 -30.07 -21.56
CA VAL A 205 33.76 -29.73 -20.25
C VAL A 205 32.72 -28.60 -20.36
N CYS A 206 31.50 -28.93 -19.94
CA CYS A 206 30.47 -28.04 -19.38
C CYS A 206 29.82 -27.01 -20.33
N ASP A 207 28.78 -27.44 -21.04
CA ASP A 207 27.72 -26.51 -21.43
C ASP A 207 27.00 -26.02 -20.15
N SER A 208 27.27 -24.75 -19.78
CA SER A 208 26.64 -24.11 -18.62
C SER A 208 25.12 -23.99 -18.78
N SER A 209 24.59 -24.17 -20.01
CA SER A 209 23.16 -24.11 -20.30
C SER A 209 22.36 -25.28 -19.70
N VAL A 210 23.00 -26.43 -19.48
CA VAL A 210 22.31 -27.66 -19.04
C VAL A 210 22.12 -27.72 -17.52
N ARG A 211 22.86 -26.92 -16.73
CA ARG A 211 22.89 -27.07 -15.25
C ARG A 211 21.74 -26.40 -14.49
N PHE A 212 20.89 -25.60 -15.13
CA PHE A 212 19.78 -24.91 -14.47
C PHE A 212 18.47 -24.90 -15.29
N HIS A 213 18.18 -25.96 -16.04
CA HIS A 213 16.96 -26.04 -16.86
C HIS A 213 15.79 -26.72 -16.12
N MET A 214 15.48 -26.24 -14.92
CA MET A 214 14.17 -26.50 -14.30
C MET A 214 13.34 -25.23 -14.40
N GLU A 215 12.47 -25.18 -15.39
CA GLU A 215 11.49 -24.10 -15.53
C GLU A 215 10.41 -24.25 -14.46
N LYS A 216 10.18 -23.17 -13.71
CA LYS A 216 9.08 -23.13 -12.75
C LYS A 216 7.77 -23.01 -13.50
N VAL A 217 6.81 -23.87 -13.19
CA VAL A 217 5.45 -23.73 -13.69
C VAL A 217 4.80 -22.52 -13.01
N VAL A 218 4.40 -21.53 -13.80
CA VAL A 218 3.70 -20.32 -13.33
C VAL A 218 2.23 -20.44 -13.70
N SER A 219 1.35 -20.37 -12.70
CA SER A 219 -0.11 -20.38 -12.91
C SER A 219 -0.62 -19.01 -13.36
N LEU A 220 -1.79 -18.98 -14.01
CA LEU A 220 -2.47 -17.73 -14.33
C LEU A 220 -2.81 -16.94 -13.06
N GLU A 221 -3.18 -17.62 -11.98
CA GLU A 221 -3.47 -16.99 -10.69
C GLU A 221 -2.24 -16.32 -10.09
N SER A 222 -1.07 -16.96 -10.17
CA SER A 222 0.20 -16.36 -9.73
C SER A 222 0.56 -15.13 -10.55
N LEU A 223 0.27 -15.15 -11.86
CA LEU A 223 0.46 -13.98 -12.72
C LEU A 223 -0.51 -12.84 -12.34
N ILE A 224 -1.78 -13.14 -12.08
CA ILE A 224 -2.77 -12.16 -11.61
C ILE A 224 -2.33 -11.54 -10.28
N MET A 225 -1.85 -12.35 -9.34
CA MET A 225 -1.29 -11.84 -8.07
C MET A 225 -0.12 -10.88 -8.32
N GLY A 226 0.83 -11.25 -9.18
CA GLY A 226 1.96 -10.38 -9.53
C GLY A 226 1.55 -9.07 -10.20
N VAL A 227 0.47 -9.07 -10.99
CA VAL A 227 -0.11 -7.84 -11.57
C VAL A 227 -0.67 -6.93 -10.46
N ILE A 228 -1.40 -7.49 -9.50
CA ILE A 228 -1.95 -6.73 -8.37
C ILE A 228 -0.82 -6.16 -7.50
N GLU A 229 0.19 -6.96 -7.16
CA GLU A 229 1.38 -6.52 -6.40
C GLU A 229 2.11 -5.37 -7.12
N THR A 230 2.28 -5.51 -8.44
CA THR A 230 2.91 -4.46 -9.26
C THR A 230 2.07 -3.18 -9.27
N ALA A 231 0.73 -3.28 -9.31
CA ALA A 231 -0.14 -2.11 -9.26
C ALA A 231 -0.05 -1.37 -7.91
N PHE A 232 0.10 -2.07 -6.78
CA PHE A 232 0.33 -1.44 -5.48
C PHE A 232 1.66 -0.67 -5.46
N LYS A 233 2.73 -1.26 -6.00
CA LYS A 233 4.02 -0.58 -6.14
C LYS A 233 3.92 0.64 -7.07
N GLN A 234 3.27 0.50 -8.21
CA GLN A 234 3.06 1.60 -9.16
C GLN A 234 2.24 2.74 -8.55
N MET A 235 1.28 2.43 -7.67
CA MET A 235 0.52 3.44 -6.93
C MET A 235 1.43 4.25 -6.02
N ASP A 236 2.36 3.60 -5.31
CA ASP A 236 3.35 4.27 -4.46
C ASP A 236 4.31 5.13 -5.28
N ASP A 237 4.89 4.57 -6.36
CA ASP A 237 5.74 5.31 -7.30
C ASP A 237 5.02 6.54 -7.91
N LEU A 238 3.72 6.40 -8.20
CA LEU A 238 2.90 7.49 -8.73
C LEU A 238 2.64 8.58 -7.69
N ILE A 239 2.37 8.21 -6.43
CA ILE A 239 2.25 9.17 -5.32
C ILE A 239 3.57 9.93 -5.16
N GLU A 240 4.71 9.25 -5.13
CA GLU A 240 6.03 9.87 -5.03
C GLU A 240 6.27 10.86 -6.18
N LYS A 241 6.00 10.43 -7.41
CA LYS A 241 6.17 11.27 -8.61
C LYS A 241 5.27 12.50 -8.57
N GLU A 242 3.98 12.33 -8.29
CA GLU A 242 3.01 13.44 -8.32
C GLU A 242 3.14 14.39 -7.13
N LYS A 243 3.76 13.98 -6.01
CA LYS A 243 4.11 14.86 -4.88
C LYS A 243 5.01 16.05 -5.27
N THR A 244 5.70 15.96 -6.40
CA THR A 244 6.50 17.07 -6.94
C THR A 244 5.66 18.18 -7.60
N SER A 245 4.44 17.86 -8.01
CA SER A 245 3.55 18.75 -8.78
C SER A 245 2.25 19.08 -8.05
N TYR A 246 1.88 18.29 -7.04
CA TYR A 246 0.66 18.43 -6.27
C TYR A 246 0.90 18.27 -4.76
N ALA A 247 0.07 18.92 -3.96
CA ALA A 247 0.01 18.67 -2.52
C ALA A 247 -0.71 17.34 -2.25
N ILE A 248 0.07 16.30 -1.93
CA ILE A 248 -0.43 14.98 -1.55
C ILE A 248 0.10 14.69 -0.13
N SER A 249 -0.75 14.90 0.87
CA SER A 249 -0.40 14.71 2.28
C SER A 249 -0.45 13.25 2.71
N GLY A 250 0.38 12.93 3.71
CA GLY A 250 0.34 11.66 4.42
C GLY A 250 0.76 10.43 3.63
N GLY A 251 0.41 9.29 4.22
CA GLY A 251 0.44 7.95 3.65
C GLY A 251 -0.89 7.24 3.92
N CYS A 252 -1.03 6.00 3.46
CA CYS A 252 -2.22 5.20 3.78
C CYS A 252 -1.92 3.71 3.83
N CYS A 253 -2.61 2.98 4.71
CA CYS A 253 -2.82 1.54 4.52
C CYS A 253 -3.75 1.34 3.31
N ALA A 254 -3.63 0.23 2.60
CA ALA A 254 -4.47 -0.10 1.45
C ALA A 254 -4.91 -1.57 1.52
N LEU A 255 -6.22 -1.79 1.55
CA LEU A 255 -6.85 -3.10 1.47
C LEU A 255 -7.74 -3.13 0.23
N ALA A 256 -7.48 -4.05 -0.68
CA ALA A 256 -8.26 -4.23 -1.91
C ALA A 256 -8.84 -5.64 -2.00
N VAL A 257 -10.10 -5.74 -2.39
CA VAL A 257 -10.78 -6.98 -2.75
C VAL A 257 -11.15 -6.90 -4.22
N ILE A 258 -10.73 -7.88 -5.01
CA ILE A 258 -11.00 -7.95 -6.44
C ILE A 258 -11.76 -9.25 -6.74
N HIS A 259 -12.95 -9.13 -7.30
CA HIS A 259 -13.66 -10.26 -7.88
C HIS A 259 -13.41 -10.30 -9.39
N LEU A 260 -12.73 -11.35 -9.83
CA LEU A 260 -12.34 -11.58 -11.23
C LEU A 260 -12.49 -13.06 -11.56
N MET A 261 -13.19 -13.38 -12.66
CA MET A 261 -13.33 -14.75 -13.18
C MET A 261 -13.80 -15.79 -12.13
N GLY A 262 -14.72 -15.38 -11.26
CA GLY A 262 -15.30 -16.26 -10.22
C GLY A 262 -14.39 -16.47 -9.00
N LYS A 263 -13.28 -15.74 -8.89
CA LYS A 263 -12.36 -15.77 -7.75
C LYS A 263 -12.32 -14.43 -7.05
N LEU A 264 -12.09 -14.47 -5.73
CA LEU A 264 -11.79 -13.30 -4.90
C LEU A 264 -10.29 -13.25 -4.62
N TYR A 265 -9.67 -12.16 -5.01
CA TYR A 265 -8.29 -11.81 -4.67
C TYR A 265 -8.33 -10.74 -3.60
N VAL A 266 -7.56 -10.91 -2.52
CA VAL A 266 -7.49 -9.95 -1.41
C VAL A 266 -6.03 -9.52 -1.27
N ALA A 267 -5.78 -8.22 -1.40
CA ALA A 267 -4.46 -7.62 -1.30
C ALA A 267 -4.45 -6.63 -0.13
N ASN A 268 -3.45 -6.73 0.75
CA ASN A 268 -3.31 -5.89 1.93
C ASN A 268 -1.90 -5.29 2.00
N SER A 269 -1.83 -4.00 2.31
CA SER A 269 -0.62 -3.27 2.64
C SER A 269 -0.91 -2.37 3.84
N GLY A 270 -0.48 -2.79 5.03
CA GLY A 270 -0.75 -2.10 6.29
C GLY A 270 -1.56 -2.92 7.28
N ASP A 271 -2.21 -2.26 8.24
CA ASP A 271 -2.90 -2.90 9.36
C ASP A 271 -4.44 -2.92 9.23
N SER A 272 -4.95 -2.63 8.02
CA SER A 272 -6.32 -2.95 7.63
C SER A 272 -6.54 -4.47 7.59
N ARG A 273 -7.82 -4.90 7.71
CA ARG A 273 -8.14 -6.34 7.78
C ARG A 273 -9.37 -6.71 6.96
N ALA A 274 -9.26 -7.82 6.22
CA ALA A 274 -10.40 -8.51 5.60
C ALA A 274 -10.62 -9.88 6.25
N ILE A 275 -11.89 -10.21 6.46
CA ILE A 275 -12.35 -11.52 6.93
C ILE A 275 -13.51 -12.02 6.07
N ILE A 276 -13.65 -13.33 5.94
CA ILE A 276 -14.84 -13.98 5.41
C ILE A 276 -15.55 -14.69 6.55
N ILE A 277 -16.86 -14.51 6.66
CA ILE A 277 -17.69 -15.30 7.56
C ILE A 277 -18.43 -16.34 6.71
N ARG A 278 -18.13 -17.62 6.91
CA ARG A 278 -18.77 -18.72 6.16
C ARG A 278 -19.09 -19.86 7.13
N ASN A 279 -20.32 -20.36 7.11
CA ASN A 279 -20.76 -21.45 7.99
C ASN A 279 -20.49 -21.18 9.49
N ASN A 280 -20.70 -19.94 9.94
CA ASN A 280 -20.38 -19.46 11.29
C ASN A 280 -18.89 -19.48 11.67
N GLU A 281 -17.99 -19.69 10.71
CA GLU A 281 -16.54 -19.60 10.90
C GLU A 281 -16.01 -18.27 10.36
N VAL A 282 -15.06 -17.68 11.09
CA VAL A 282 -14.33 -16.48 10.69
C VAL A 282 -13.02 -16.90 10.05
N ILE A 283 -12.86 -16.60 8.77
CA ILE A 283 -11.66 -16.88 7.97
C ILE A 283 -10.92 -15.57 7.78
N ALA A 284 -9.74 -15.43 8.39
CA ALA A 284 -8.87 -14.29 8.15
C ALA A 284 -8.31 -14.35 6.72
N MET A 285 -8.59 -13.32 5.92
CA MET A 285 -8.11 -13.25 4.53
C MET A 285 -6.80 -12.48 4.40
N THR A 286 -6.44 -11.70 5.43
CA THR A 286 -5.22 -10.88 5.46
C THR A 286 -4.53 -10.98 6.81
N ASN A 287 -3.21 -10.81 6.79
CA ASN A 287 -2.41 -10.57 7.99
C ASN A 287 -2.08 -9.07 8.05
N GLU A 288 -2.18 -8.47 9.23
CA GLU A 288 -1.82 -7.07 9.46
C GLU A 288 -0.31 -6.91 9.41
N PHE A 289 0.16 -5.82 8.81
CA PHE A 289 1.58 -5.46 8.84
C PHE A 289 1.84 -4.53 10.02
N THR A 290 2.45 -5.07 11.07
CA THR A 290 2.86 -4.34 12.27
C THR A 290 4.38 -4.33 12.38
N PRO A 291 4.98 -3.40 13.16
CA PRO A 291 6.41 -3.46 13.43
C PRO A 291 6.87 -4.82 13.98
N GLU A 292 6.02 -5.48 14.77
CA GLU A 292 6.28 -6.82 15.31
C GLU A 292 6.26 -7.91 14.23
N SER A 293 5.23 -7.95 13.38
CA SER A 293 5.14 -8.96 12.30
C SER A 293 6.27 -8.80 11.29
N GLU A 294 6.69 -7.56 11.06
CA GLU A 294 7.74 -7.18 10.13
C GLU A 294 9.14 -7.11 10.77
N ARG A 295 9.27 -7.60 12.01
CA ARG A 295 10.45 -7.35 12.86
C ARG A 295 11.77 -7.65 12.17
N GLN A 296 11.92 -8.85 11.59
CA GLN A 296 13.18 -9.25 10.98
C GLN A 296 13.56 -8.34 9.81
N ARG A 297 12.59 -7.91 9.01
CA ARG A 297 12.81 -7.01 7.87
C ARG A 297 13.26 -5.63 8.34
N LEU A 298 12.60 -5.08 9.37
CA LEU A 298 12.93 -3.77 9.95
C LEU A 298 14.30 -3.78 10.64
N GLN A 299 14.60 -4.79 11.43
CA GLN A 299 15.92 -4.94 12.06
C GLN A 299 17.03 -5.12 11.02
N TYR A 300 16.78 -5.91 9.96
CA TYR A 300 17.75 -6.07 8.88
C TYR A 300 18.02 -4.76 8.16
N LEU A 301 16.99 -3.94 7.91
CA LEU A 301 17.16 -2.62 7.34
C LEU A 301 17.97 -1.69 8.27
N GLY A 302 17.67 -1.70 9.57
CA GLY A 302 18.44 -0.94 10.57
C GLY A 302 19.89 -1.38 10.69
N PHE A 303 20.17 -2.68 10.48
CA PHE A 303 21.52 -3.22 10.41
C PHE A 303 22.27 -2.74 9.15
N LEU A 304 21.63 -2.81 7.97
CA LEU A 304 22.23 -2.40 6.70
C LEU A 304 22.40 -0.88 6.56
N ARG A 305 21.50 -0.10 7.15
CA ARG A 305 21.38 1.36 7.00
C ARG A 305 21.28 2.03 8.38
N PRO A 306 22.33 1.97 9.23
CA PRO A 306 22.28 2.46 10.61
C PRO A 306 21.99 3.96 10.71
N GLU A 307 22.24 4.74 9.65
CA GLU A 307 21.89 6.16 9.61
C GLU A 307 20.38 6.42 9.73
N LEU A 308 19.53 5.45 9.34
CA LEU A 308 18.08 5.53 9.51
C LEU A 308 17.64 5.41 10.98
N LEU A 309 18.51 4.90 11.86
CA LEU A 309 18.24 4.75 13.28
C LEU A 309 18.50 6.03 14.08
N GLY A 310 19.01 7.09 13.43
CA GLY A 310 19.21 8.42 14.04
C GLY A 310 20.16 8.45 15.23
N ASN A 311 20.99 7.41 15.44
CA ASN A 311 21.79 7.18 16.65
C ASN A 311 21.00 7.08 17.97
N GLU A 312 19.67 7.08 17.92
CA GLU A 312 18.81 6.95 19.10
C GLU A 312 18.31 5.52 19.28
N PHE A 313 18.22 4.77 18.16
CA PHE A 313 17.70 3.42 18.13
C PHE A 313 18.78 2.37 17.87
N THR A 314 18.56 1.18 18.41
CA THR A 314 19.29 -0.03 18.05
C THR A 314 18.35 -0.97 17.29
N HIS A 315 18.89 -1.63 16.27
CA HIS A 315 18.16 -2.69 15.57
C HIS A 315 18.07 -3.98 16.40
N ILE A 316 18.83 -4.09 17.50
CA ILE A 316 18.78 -5.26 18.37
C ILE A 316 17.58 -5.14 19.31
N GLU A 317 16.88 -6.25 19.51
CA GLU A 317 15.77 -6.30 20.46
C GLU A 317 16.20 -6.97 21.76
N PHE A 318 15.73 -6.39 22.86
CA PHE A 318 15.90 -6.89 24.22
C PHE A 318 14.53 -7.08 24.89
N PRO A 319 14.36 -8.05 25.80
CA PRO A 319 13.07 -8.28 26.47
C PRO A 319 12.54 -7.08 27.28
N ARG A 320 13.43 -6.15 27.62
CA ARG A 320 13.09 -4.86 28.24
C ARG A 320 14.22 -3.86 28.00
N ARG A 321 13.96 -2.60 28.35
CA ARG A 321 14.99 -1.56 28.37
C ARG A 321 16.14 -1.94 29.31
N ILE A 322 17.36 -1.77 28.80
CA ILE A 322 18.60 -2.01 29.53
C ILE A 322 18.90 -0.83 30.45
N GLN A 323 19.42 -1.12 31.63
CA GLN A 323 19.89 -0.11 32.58
C GLN A 323 21.41 0.04 32.50
N HIS A 324 21.93 1.24 32.77
CA HIS A 324 23.38 1.49 32.78
C HIS A 324 24.14 0.58 33.77
N SER A 325 23.50 0.18 34.89
CA SER A 325 24.07 -0.74 35.87
C SER A 325 24.23 -2.19 35.37
N GLU A 326 23.80 -2.48 34.14
CA GLU A 326 23.85 -3.79 33.50
C GLU A 326 24.93 -3.89 32.42
N LEU A 327 25.64 -2.79 32.13
CA LEU A 327 26.79 -2.80 31.23
C LEU A 327 27.81 -3.87 31.64
N GLY A 328 28.29 -4.64 30.66
CA GLY A 328 29.21 -5.75 30.88
C GLY A 328 28.56 -7.05 31.39
N LYS A 329 27.27 -7.04 31.76
CA LYS A 329 26.52 -8.27 32.08
C LYS A 329 25.95 -8.91 30.82
N LYS A 330 25.55 -10.19 30.92
CA LYS A 330 24.85 -10.87 29.83
C LYS A 330 23.33 -10.71 29.95
N MET A 331 22.68 -10.40 28.83
CA MET A 331 21.22 -10.33 28.73
C MET A 331 20.72 -11.02 27.46
N LEU A 332 19.48 -11.50 27.51
CA LEU A 332 18.79 -12.05 26.35
C LEU A 332 18.62 -10.96 25.29
N TYR A 333 18.90 -11.31 24.04
CA TYR A 333 18.70 -10.46 22.88
C TYR A 333 18.23 -11.30 21.68
N ARG A 334 17.66 -10.63 20.68
CA ARG A 334 17.44 -11.20 19.35
C ARG A 334 17.71 -10.17 18.27
N ASP A 335 18.24 -10.67 17.16
CA ASP A 335 18.64 -9.89 16.00
C ASP A 335 17.82 -10.30 14.75
N HIS A 336 18.03 -9.62 13.63
CA HIS A 336 17.32 -9.83 12.37
C HIS A 336 17.43 -11.27 11.84
N THR A 337 18.56 -11.95 12.10
CA THR A 337 18.80 -13.35 11.70
C THR A 337 18.11 -14.38 12.60
N MET A 338 17.53 -13.94 13.73
CA MET A 338 17.06 -14.84 14.77
C MET A 338 15.53 -14.89 14.82
N THR A 339 14.99 -16.10 14.96
CA THR A 339 13.60 -16.32 15.39
C THR A 339 13.51 -16.57 16.91
N GLY A 340 14.57 -17.10 17.52
CA GLY A 340 14.72 -17.31 18.96
C GLY A 340 15.52 -16.22 19.68
N TRP A 341 15.95 -16.51 20.91
CA TRP A 341 16.74 -15.62 21.76
C TRP A 341 18.13 -16.20 22.07
N ALA A 342 19.13 -15.34 22.25
CA ALA A 342 20.47 -15.71 22.70
C ALA A 342 20.97 -14.75 23.79
N TYR A 343 22.10 -15.04 24.43
CA TYR A 343 22.73 -14.12 25.39
C TYR A 343 23.89 -13.36 24.74
N LYS A 344 23.92 -12.03 24.91
CA LYS A 344 25.11 -11.20 24.61
C LYS A 344 25.54 -10.42 25.83
N THR A 345 26.82 -10.04 25.86
CA THR A 345 27.32 -9.04 26.80
C THR A 345 26.83 -7.66 26.38
N ILE A 346 26.23 -6.92 27.30
CA ILE A 346 25.68 -5.58 27.09
C ILE A 346 26.83 -4.58 26.91
N VAL A 347 26.75 -3.77 25.85
CA VAL A 347 27.65 -2.64 25.56
C VAL A 347 26.88 -1.31 25.57
N GLU A 348 27.61 -0.19 25.53
CA GLU A 348 27.02 1.17 25.58
C GLU A 348 25.95 1.38 24.50
N ASP A 349 26.19 0.87 23.30
CA ASP A 349 25.27 1.01 22.16
C ASP A 349 23.92 0.31 22.39
N ASP A 350 23.88 -0.70 23.27
CA ASP A 350 22.66 -1.43 23.62
C ASP A 350 21.73 -0.63 24.55
N LEU A 351 22.20 0.51 25.10
CA LEU A 351 21.38 1.41 25.91
C LEU A 351 20.41 2.26 25.07
N LYS A 352 20.60 2.28 23.75
CA LYS A 352 19.70 2.90 22.78
C LYS A 352 18.31 2.26 22.81
N PHE A 353 17.30 2.97 22.30
CA PHE A 353 15.95 2.43 22.25
C PHE A 353 15.86 1.29 21.23
N PRO A 354 15.23 0.15 21.55
CA PRO A 354 15.03 -0.88 20.54
C PRO A 354 14.08 -0.34 19.46
N LEU A 355 14.42 -0.59 18.19
CA LEU A 355 13.61 -0.18 17.04
C LEU A 355 12.18 -0.75 17.12
N ILE A 356 12.05 -1.93 17.72
CA ILE A 356 10.76 -2.62 17.93
C ILE A 356 10.66 -2.92 19.41
N TYR A 357 9.55 -2.51 20.01
CA TYR A 357 9.27 -2.66 21.42
C TYR A 357 7.79 -2.97 21.64
N GLY A 358 7.50 -3.84 22.60
CA GLY A 358 6.15 -4.26 22.94
C GLY A 358 5.65 -5.45 22.11
N GLU A 359 4.40 -5.84 22.38
CA GLU A 359 3.67 -6.89 21.66
C GLU A 359 2.30 -6.32 21.25
N GLY A 360 1.90 -6.54 19.99
CA GLY A 360 0.63 -6.06 19.44
C GLY A 360 0.60 -4.55 19.17
N LYS A 361 -0.59 -3.92 19.31
CA LYS A 361 -0.82 -2.49 19.04
C LYS A 361 -0.48 -1.56 20.23
N LYS A 362 0.28 -2.01 21.24
CA LYS A 362 0.50 -1.28 22.50
C LYS A 362 1.96 -1.08 22.87
#